data_AF-A0A955NKQ0-F1
#
_entry.id   AF-A0A955NKQ0-F1
#
_cell.length_a   1.000
_cell.length_b   1.000
_cell.length_c   1.000
_cell.angle_alpha   90.00
_cell.angle_beta   90.00
_cell.angle_gamma   90.00
#
_symmetry.space_group_name_H-M   'P 1'
#
loop_
_entity.id
_entity.type
_entity.pdbx_description
1 polymer ?
#
loop_
_entity_poly.entity_id
_entity_poly.type
_entity_poly.pdbx_seq_one_letter_code
_entity_poly.pdbx_strand_id
1 'polypeptide(L)' 'MGETNCLAVLGPTASGKTSLAVRLAEHLNGVILSVDSRQVYRGLDIGSGKDLSEYV' A
#
# COMPACT_ATOMS: atom_id res chain seq x y z
N MET A 1 22.21 15.25 4.88
CA MET A 1 21.23 14.20 4.54
C MET A 1 19.88 14.75 4.96
N GLY A 2 18.95 14.95 4.02
CA GLY A 2 17.62 15.50 4.33
C GLY A 2 16.84 14.57 5.25
N GLU A 3 15.86 15.12 5.99
CA GLU A 3 14.96 14.34 6.82
C GLU A 3 14.19 13.32 5.98
N THR A 4 14.20 12.06 6.40
CA THR A 4 13.47 10.99 5.74
C THR A 4 12.00 11.07 6.15
N ASN A 5 11.13 11.56 5.27
CA ASN A 5 9.68 11.55 5.45
C ASN A 5 9.08 10.28 4.84
N CYS A 6 9.25 9.14 5.52
CA CYS A 6 8.78 7.84 5.05
C CYS A 6 8.14 7.04 6.19
N LEU A 7 6.96 6.46 5.93
CA LEU A 7 6.23 5.60 6.83
C LEU A 7 6.04 4.21 6.19
N ALA A 8 6.40 3.15 6.90
CA ALA A 8 6.23 1.78 6.45
C ALA A 8 5.04 1.10 7.15
N VAL A 9 4.05 0.66 6.38
CA VAL A 9 2.90 -0.11 6.88
C VAL A 9 3.11 -1.59 6.59
N LEU A 10 3.56 -2.34 7.60
CA LEU A 10 3.90 -3.77 7.50
C LEU A 10 2.89 -4.67 8.21
N GLY A 11 2.91 -5.97 7.89
CA GLY A 11 2.07 -6.99 8.52
C GLY A 11 1.65 -8.13 7.58
N PRO A 12 0.97 -9.17 8.08
CA PRO A 12 0.57 -10.36 7.31
C PRO A 12 -0.37 -10.03 6.15
N THR A 13 -0.45 -10.91 5.13
CA THR A 13 -1.49 -10.81 4.09
C THR A 13 -2.88 -10.84 4.71
N ALA A 14 -3.83 -10.09 4.12
CA ALA A 14 -5.21 -9.94 4.61
C ALA A 14 -5.39 -9.29 6.00
N SER A 15 -4.36 -8.64 6.55
CA SER A 15 -4.47 -7.91 7.83
C SER A 15 -4.98 -6.46 7.71
N GLY A 16 -5.51 -6.04 6.55
CA GLY A 16 -6.06 -4.69 6.35
C GLY A 16 -5.03 -3.57 6.13
N LYS A 17 -3.82 -3.89 5.68
CA LYS A 17 -2.73 -2.91 5.48
C LYS A 17 -3.05 -1.86 4.43
N THR A 18 -3.67 -2.27 3.32
CA THR A 18 -4.03 -1.37 2.22
C THR A 18 -4.97 -0.27 2.71
N SER A 19 -6.10 -0.63 3.31
CA SER A 19 -7.03 0.30 3.96
C SER A 19 -6.37 1.23 5.01
N LEU A 20 -5.40 0.76 5.78
CA LEU A 20 -4.67 1.63 6.71
C LEU A 20 -3.75 2.62 5.96
N ALA A 21 -3.01 2.14 4.96
CA ALA A 21 -2.11 2.96 4.16
C ALA A 21 -2.86 4.06 3.38
N VAL A 22 -4.05 3.76 2.85
CA VAL A 22 -4.91 4.73 2.16
C VAL A 22 -5.34 5.84 3.10
N ARG A 23 -5.91 5.50 4.26
CA ARG A 23 -6.30 6.51 5.26
C ARG A 23 -5.12 7.37 5.70
N LEU A 24 -3.94 6.78 5.90
CA LEU A 24 -2.73 7.53 6.27
C LEU A 24 -2.30 8.48 5.15
N ALA A 25 -2.34 8.04 3.89
CA ALA A 25 -2.00 8.88 2.75
C ALA A 25 -2.94 10.09 2.63
N GLU A 26 -4.25 9.91 2.84
CA GLU A 26 -5.22 11.00 2.87
C GLU A 26 -4.91 12.01 4.00
N HIS A 27 -4.65 11.51 5.22
CA HIS A 27 -4.41 12.37 6.38
C HIS A 27 -3.07 13.12 6.30
N LEU A 28 -2.05 12.51 5.70
CA LEU A 28 -0.70 13.06 5.61
C LEU A 28 -0.44 13.80 4.29
N ASN A 29 -1.44 13.83 3.39
CA ASN A 29 -1.25 14.28 2.00
C ASN A 29 -0.05 13.58 1.34
N GLY A 30 0.04 12.26 1.56
CA GLY A 30 1.16 11.41 1.15
C GLY A 30 0.85 10.56 -0.08
N VAL A 31 1.88 9.87 -0.58
CA VAL A 31 1.76 8.93 -1.71
C VAL A 31 2.04 7.52 -1.22
N ILE A 32 1.24 6.56 -1.68
CA ILE A 32 1.44 5.14 -1.38
C ILE A 32 2.39 4.53 -2.39
N LEU A 33 3.41 3.83 -1.90
CA LEU A 33 4.29 2.98 -2.69
C LEU A 33 4.07 1.53 -2.27
N SER A 34 3.65 0.66 -3.20
CA SER A 34 3.52 -0.77 -2.90
C SER A 34 4.90 -1.39 -2.71
N VAL A 35 5.04 -2.18 -1.65
CA VAL A 35 6.27 -2.92 -1.30
C VAL A 35 5.96 -4.42 -1.24
N ASP A 36 5.10 -4.90 -2.13
CA ASP A 36 4.74 -6.31 -2.29
C ASP A 36 5.32 -6.87 -3.59
N SER A 37 6.12 -7.94 -3.49
CA SER A 37 6.83 -8.53 -4.63
C SER A 37 5.93 -9.25 -5.64
N ARG A 38 4.65 -9.46 -5.31
CA ARG A 38 3.66 -10.12 -6.18
C ARG A 38 2.73 -9.11 -6.84
N GLN A 39 2.46 -7.97 -6.20
CA GLN A 39 1.63 -6.91 -6.79
C GLN A 39 2.31 -6.17 -7.97
N VAL A 40 3.59 -6.39 -8.23
CA VAL A 40 4.27 -5.79 -9.40
C VAL A 40 3.84 -6.41 -10.73
N TYR A 41 3.30 -7.64 -10.74
CA TYR A 41 2.95 -8.34 -11.97
C TYR A 41 1.62 -7.86 -12.55
N ARG A 42 1.63 -7.44 -13.82
CA ARG A 42 0.41 -7.04 -14.56
C ARG A 42 -0.51 -8.24 -14.78
N GLY A 43 -1.82 -8.05 -14.60
CA GLY A 43 -2.84 -9.08 -14.78
C GLY A 43 -2.93 -10.11 -13.65
N LEU A 44 -1.98 -10.13 -12.71
CA LEU A 44 -2.06 -10.92 -11.48
C LEU A 44 -2.76 -10.11 -10.39
N ASP A 45 -4.04 -9.78 -10.55
CA ASP A 45 -4.71 -8.86 -9.60
C ASP A 45 -5.37 -9.64 -8.45
N ILE A 46 -6.09 -10.71 -8.78
CA ILE A 46 -6.80 -11.55 -7.80
C ILE A 46 -5.80 -12.32 -6.90
N GLY A 47 -4.86 -13.04 -7.50
CA GLY A 47 -3.92 -13.90 -6.78
C GLY A 47 -2.81 -13.18 -5.99
N SER A 48 -2.70 -11.86 -6.14
CA SER A 48 -1.80 -11.02 -5.34
C SER A 48 -2.54 -10.03 -4.45
N GLY A 49 -3.89 -10.11 -4.36
CA GLY A 49 -4.69 -9.20 -3.53
C GLY A 49 -4.50 -7.73 -3.91
N LYS A 50 -4.54 -7.38 -5.21
CA LYS A 50 -4.62 -5.97 -5.62
C LYS A 50 -6.06 -5.50 -5.43
N ASP A 51 -6.39 -5.13 -4.21
CA ASP A 51 -7.70 -4.57 -3.87
C ASP A 51 -7.79 -3.11 -4.37
N LEU A 52 -7.83 -2.94 -5.70
CA LEU A 52 -7.77 -1.63 -6.37
C LEU A 52 -8.91 -0.70 -5.95
N SER A 53 -10.04 -1.25 -5.53
CA SER A 53 -11.17 -0.49 -4.99
C SER A 53 -10.92 0.14 -3.63
N GLU A 54 -9.82 -0.18 -2.94
CA GLU A 54 -9.46 0.48 -1.69
C GLU A 54 -8.71 1.81 -1.91
N TYR A 55 -8.20 2.07 -3.12
CA TYR A 55 -7.35 3.24 -3.44
C TYR A 55 -8.15 4.44 -3.98
N VAL A 56 -9.46 4.52 -3.71
CA VAL A 56 -10.36 5.59 -4.18
C VAL A 56 -10.44 6.74 -3.20
#